data_AF-A0A3L6Q7H6-F1
#
_entry.id   AF-A0A3L6Q7H6-F1
#
_cell.length_a   1.000
_cell.length_b   1.000
_cell.length_c   1.000
_cell.angle_alpha   90.00
_cell.angle_beta   90.00
_cell.angle_gamma   90.00
#
_symmetry.space_group_name_H-M   'P 1'
#
loop_
_entity.id
_entity.type
_entity.pdbx_description
1 polymer ?
#
loop_
_entity_poly.entity_id
_entity_poly.type
_entity_poly.pdbx_seq_one_letter_code
_entity_poly.pdbx_strand_id
1 'polypeptide(L)'
;MATAGGDADPPQPFPADLDDNGFPSLPSSPAATTSSGGFAEDFYRSGTDWSSLRAPPPRRPPPEGAPGLKTKGKEGGSLVQSSLFQAWGAERLRREGAGAGESSLVQRSLFQAWGIEGPKREGVGAEDPSPSPSRSGSWSGRKRRRGGPDEASAAAAAMNPRTCPFYKKIPGTPFTVDAFRYGEVEGCSAYFLSHFHHDHYGGLNKKWCHGPIYCSALTARLVKMCLSVNSDYICPLELDTEYVIEGVTVTLLEANHCPGAALIHFRLSDGKTYLHTGDFRASRSMQLHPLLQRGRINLLYLDTTYCNPKYKFPPQEDVIDFVVSTARRYLKKQPKTLIVVGAYSIGKENVYLAISQALEVPIYTDASRRRILHSFGWMDLSKRICSCNQSSPLHVLPLGSVNHENLKKYLGTLNQRFLAVLAFRPTGWTFSEATGKQLDLIKPSSKGSVTIYGVPYSEHSSFTELKDFVMFVRPLKVIPTVNVGNAASRDKMQAYFREWLKGS
;
A
#
# COMPACT_ATOMS: atom_id res chain seq x y z
N MET A 1 -25.38 59.88 22.32
CA MET A 1 -25.43 60.12 23.78
C MET A 1 -25.50 58.78 24.48
N ALA A 2 -24.75 58.39 25.51
CA ALA A 2 -23.50 58.84 26.15
C ALA A 2 -23.07 57.63 27.05
N THR A 3 -21.82 57.14 26.92
CA THR A 3 -20.77 56.95 27.97
C THR A 3 -21.07 56.00 29.14
N ALA A 4 -20.18 55.22 29.77
CA ALA A 4 -18.79 54.74 29.62
C ALA A 4 -18.44 53.95 30.92
N GLY A 5 -17.41 53.08 30.90
CA GLY A 5 -16.68 52.54 32.06
C GLY A 5 -17.09 51.10 32.48
N GLY A 6 -16.23 50.09 32.60
CA GLY A 6 -14.77 50.01 32.69
C GLY A 6 -14.40 49.41 34.05
N ASP A 7 -13.80 48.21 34.09
CA ASP A 7 -12.82 47.83 35.13
C ASP A 7 -12.05 46.57 34.71
N ALA A 8 -10.73 46.64 34.88
CA ALA A 8 -9.72 45.66 34.54
C ALA A 8 -8.93 45.32 35.81
N ASP A 9 -8.69 44.04 36.06
CA ASP A 9 -7.89 43.57 37.20
C ASP A 9 -6.38 43.44 36.87
N PRO A 10 -5.48 43.70 37.84
CA PRO A 10 -4.02 43.71 37.66
C PRO A 10 -3.36 42.31 37.78
N PRO A 11 -2.12 42.11 37.33
CA PRO A 11 -1.46 40.81 37.30
C PRO A 11 -0.67 40.51 38.58
N GLN A 12 -0.56 39.23 38.97
CA GLN A 12 0.24 38.74 40.09
C GLN A 12 1.05 37.46 39.68
N PRO A 13 2.17 37.12 40.39
CA PRO A 13 3.46 36.82 39.78
C PRO A 13 3.81 35.33 39.59
N PHE A 14 4.80 35.08 38.73
CA PHE A 14 5.42 33.77 38.41
C PHE A 14 6.31 33.22 39.54
N PRO A 15 6.37 31.89 39.73
CA PRO A 15 7.55 31.19 40.23
C PRO A 15 8.31 30.53 39.07
N ALA A 16 9.57 30.93 38.93
CA ALA A 16 10.54 30.40 37.99
C ALA A 16 11.18 29.11 38.55
N ASP A 17 11.26 28.07 37.71
CA ASP A 17 12.31 27.04 37.71
C ASP A 17 12.17 26.24 36.41
N LEU A 18 12.36 26.95 35.29
CA LEU A 18 12.47 26.39 33.94
C LEU A 18 13.84 26.80 33.41
N ASP A 19 14.51 25.90 32.70
CA ASP A 19 15.74 26.25 32.00
C ASP A 19 15.47 27.20 30.81
N ASP A 20 16.53 27.69 30.13
CA ASP A 20 16.41 28.63 28.99
C ASP A 20 15.57 28.10 27.80
N ASN A 21 15.07 26.87 27.86
CA ASN A 21 14.15 26.27 26.89
C ASN A 21 12.77 25.92 27.45
N GLY A 22 12.47 26.24 28.72
CA GLY A 22 11.11 26.15 29.26
C GLY A 22 10.68 24.77 29.78
N PHE A 23 11.60 23.89 30.21
CA PHE A 23 11.23 22.54 30.70
C PHE A 23 11.48 22.29 32.21
N PRO A 24 10.63 21.51 32.91
CA PRO A 24 10.89 21.02 34.27
C PRO A 24 11.82 19.79 34.28
N SER A 25 12.73 19.72 35.26
CA SER A 25 13.71 18.63 35.45
C SER A 25 13.12 17.37 36.15
N LEU A 26 13.47 16.18 35.65
CA LEU A 26 12.97 14.87 36.12
C LEU A 26 13.95 14.17 37.08
N PRO A 27 13.45 13.36 38.05
CA PRO A 27 14.21 12.28 38.66
C PRO A 27 13.65 10.85 38.41
N SER A 28 14.54 9.89 38.67
CA SER A 28 14.69 8.51 38.20
C SER A 28 13.86 7.39 38.88
N SER A 29 13.64 6.28 38.14
CA SER A 29 13.04 4.97 38.55
C SER A 29 13.83 4.22 39.66
N PRO A 30 13.31 3.13 40.30
CA PRO A 30 13.33 1.77 39.67
C PRO A 30 12.33 0.67 40.16
N ALA A 31 12.23 -0.37 39.30
CA ALA A 31 12.15 -1.84 39.52
C ALA A 31 10.92 -2.57 40.13
N ALA A 32 10.49 -3.61 39.40
CA ALA A 32 9.64 -4.73 39.85
C ALA A 32 10.31 -6.09 39.51
N THR A 33 10.06 -7.11 40.33
CA THR A 33 10.60 -8.48 40.24
C THR A 33 9.51 -9.54 40.10
N THR A 34 9.82 -10.60 39.33
CA THR A 34 9.34 -12.01 39.37
C THR A 34 7.86 -12.29 39.08
N SER A 35 7.39 -13.41 38.53
CA SER A 35 7.89 -14.57 37.78
C SER A 35 6.66 -15.48 37.56
N SER A 36 6.55 -16.16 36.42
CA SER A 36 6.05 -17.56 36.26
C SER A 36 5.40 -17.76 34.90
N GLY A 37 5.78 -18.88 34.28
CA GLY A 37 5.51 -19.20 32.88
C GLY A 37 4.09 -19.66 32.60
N GLY A 38 3.67 -19.40 31.37
CA GLY A 38 2.46 -19.96 30.78
C GLY A 38 2.58 -19.96 29.27
N PHE A 39 2.45 -21.15 28.68
CA PHE A 39 2.16 -21.43 27.26
C PHE A 39 3.16 -20.93 26.18
N ALA A 40 4.06 -20.01 26.51
CA ALA A 40 5.09 -19.49 25.61
C ALA A 40 6.34 -20.40 25.53
N GLU A 41 6.57 -21.30 26.49
CA GLU A 41 7.73 -22.22 26.42
C GLU A 41 7.56 -23.32 25.36
N ASP A 42 6.34 -23.68 24.97
CA ASP A 42 6.10 -24.66 23.91
C ASP A 42 6.14 -24.05 22.50
N PHE A 43 6.09 -22.71 22.38
CA PHE A 43 6.11 -22.02 21.09
C PHE A 43 7.51 -21.61 20.63
N TYR A 44 8.49 -21.52 21.54
CA TYR A 44 9.88 -21.11 21.23
C TYR A 44 10.82 -22.26 20.82
N ARG A 45 10.33 -23.49 20.62
CA ARG A 45 11.18 -24.64 20.23
C ARG A 45 11.45 -24.82 18.74
N SER A 46 11.06 -23.86 17.88
CA SER A 46 11.47 -23.87 16.46
C SER A 46 12.09 -22.53 16.07
N GLY A 47 13.33 -22.33 16.51
CA GLY A 47 14.16 -21.21 16.07
C GLY A 47 14.72 -21.42 14.67
N THR A 48 15.19 -20.33 14.05
CA THR A 48 16.52 -20.36 13.43
C THR A 48 17.15 -18.96 13.38
N ASP A 49 18.40 -18.98 13.83
CA ASP A 49 19.44 -17.97 13.96
C ASP A 49 19.93 -17.42 12.60
N TRP A 50 20.31 -16.14 12.55
CA TRP A 50 20.73 -15.40 11.33
C TRP A 50 22.17 -14.86 11.40
N SER A 51 23.02 -15.40 12.27
CA SER A 51 24.35 -14.85 12.56
C SER A 51 25.44 -15.06 11.49
N SER A 52 25.15 -15.50 10.26
CA SER A 52 26.18 -15.85 9.26
C SER A 52 26.17 -15.06 7.93
N LEU A 53 25.39 -13.99 7.78
CA LEU A 53 25.28 -13.25 6.50
C LEU A 53 25.75 -11.77 6.56
N ARG A 54 27.05 -11.55 6.79
CA ARG A 54 27.70 -10.32 6.30
C ARG A 54 29.09 -10.59 5.73
N ALA A 55 29.32 -10.10 4.51
CA ALA A 55 30.64 -9.80 3.94
C ALA A 55 30.47 -8.65 2.91
N PRO A 56 31.54 -7.98 2.42
CA PRO A 56 31.85 -6.57 2.68
C PRO A 56 31.65 -5.65 1.43
N PRO A 57 31.84 -4.32 1.52
CA PRO A 57 31.67 -3.43 0.37
C PRO A 57 32.87 -3.49 -0.59
N PRO A 58 32.67 -3.36 -1.92
CA PRO A 58 33.78 -3.19 -2.85
C PRO A 58 34.26 -1.74 -2.92
N ARG A 59 35.59 -1.60 -3.10
CA ARG A 59 36.33 -0.34 -3.28
C ARG A 59 36.31 0.16 -4.73
N ARG A 60 36.54 1.47 -4.87
CA ARG A 60 36.55 2.32 -6.09
C ARG A 60 37.51 1.86 -7.21
N PRO A 61 37.24 2.22 -8.48
CA PRO A 61 38.25 2.25 -9.56
C PRO A 61 38.95 3.63 -9.70
N PRO A 62 40.16 3.69 -10.30
CA PRO A 62 40.97 4.91 -10.49
C PRO A 62 40.62 5.68 -11.78
N PRO A 63 41.20 6.89 -12.04
CA PRO A 63 40.55 7.96 -12.82
C PRO A 63 40.91 8.06 -14.32
N GLU A 64 39.96 8.68 -15.01
CA GLU A 64 39.98 9.62 -16.16
C GLU A 64 40.70 9.34 -17.49
N GLY A 65 39.89 9.44 -18.57
CA GLY A 65 40.23 9.75 -19.96
C GLY A 65 38.93 9.96 -20.77
N ALA A 66 38.65 11.21 -21.18
CA ALA A 66 37.42 11.70 -21.84
C ALA A 66 37.43 11.52 -23.38
N PRO A 67 36.50 12.10 -24.19
CA PRO A 67 35.05 12.36 -24.04
C PRO A 67 34.21 11.83 -25.24
N GLY A 68 32.87 11.70 -25.09
CA GLY A 68 31.99 11.71 -26.27
C GLY A 68 30.56 11.15 -26.13
N LEU A 69 29.59 12.02 -26.40
CA LEU A 69 28.25 11.79 -26.98
C LEU A 69 27.02 11.38 -26.12
N LYS A 70 26.19 12.42 -25.89
CA LYS A 70 24.73 12.53 -26.07
C LYS A 70 23.79 11.52 -25.36
N THR A 71 23.19 11.96 -24.26
CA THR A 71 22.00 11.34 -23.66
C THR A 71 20.71 12.10 -24.01
N LYS A 72 19.74 11.37 -24.61
CA LYS A 72 18.32 11.78 -24.69
C LYS A 72 17.63 11.38 -23.38
N GLY A 73 17.05 12.37 -22.68
CA GLY A 73 16.23 12.14 -21.51
C GLY A 73 14.92 11.43 -21.87
N LYS A 74 14.63 10.33 -21.17
CA LYS A 74 13.28 9.74 -21.10
C LYS A 74 12.65 10.18 -19.79
N GLU A 75 11.68 11.09 -19.90
CA GLU A 75 10.70 11.39 -18.87
C GLU A 75 9.72 10.22 -18.71
N GLY A 76 9.26 9.99 -17.48
CA GLY A 76 8.13 9.09 -17.20
C GLY A 76 8.37 8.10 -16.05
N GLY A 77 8.51 8.60 -14.82
CA GLY A 77 8.44 7.77 -13.61
C GLY A 77 6.99 7.45 -13.26
N SER A 78 6.53 6.24 -13.56
CA SER A 78 5.27 5.68 -13.05
C SER A 78 5.45 5.28 -11.58
N LEU A 79 4.58 5.78 -10.70
CA LEU A 79 4.43 5.24 -9.34
C LEU A 79 3.98 3.77 -9.45
N VAL A 80 4.84 2.85 -9.02
CA VAL A 80 4.54 1.43 -8.96
C VAL A 80 4.05 1.12 -7.55
N GLN A 81 2.76 0.82 -7.41
CA GLN A 81 2.23 0.22 -6.18
C GLN A 81 2.80 -1.19 -6.04
N SER A 82 3.71 -1.36 -5.08
CA SER A 82 4.35 -2.64 -4.79
C SER A 82 3.35 -3.56 -4.08
N SER A 83 3.01 -4.68 -4.72
CA SER A 83 2.42 -5.81 -4.01
C SER A 83 3.39 -6.33 -2.95
N LEU A 84 2.86 -6.96 -1.90
CA LEU A 84 3.56 -7.63 -0.77
C LEU A 84 4.71 -8.62 -1.13
N PHE A 85 5.11 -8.72 -2.40
CA PHE A 85 6.16 -9.59 -2.93
C PHE A 85 7.52 -8.90 -3.16
N GLN A 86 7.63 -7.57 -3.04
CA GLN A 86 8.94 -6.88 -3.19
C GLN A 86 9.70 -6.65 -1.87
N ALA A 87 9.13 -7.05 -0.74
CA ALA A 87 9.85 -7.05 0.54
C ALA A 87 10.83 -8.21 0.70
N TRP A 88 10.78 -9.24 -0.16
CA TRP A 88 11.62 -10.45 -0.09
C TRP A 88 12.43 -10.64 -1.37
N GLY A 89 13.51 -9.84 -1.48
CA GLY A 89 14.41 -9.78 -2.64
C GLY A 89 14.88 -11.15 -3.13
N ALA A 90 14.67 -11.40 -4.42
CA ALA A 90 15.23 -12.55 -5.13
C ALA A 90 16.34 -12.05 -6.05
N GLU A 91 17.59 -12.32 -5.70
CA GLU A 91 18.72 -12.24 -6.64
C GLU A 91 19.17 -13.65 -7.03
N ARG A 92 19.52 -13.77 -8.31
CA ARG A 92 19.73 -15.00 -9.09
C ARG A 92 21.08 -15.63 -8.75
N LEU A 93 21.10 -16.79 -8.09
CA LEU A 93 22.31 -17.57 -7.84
C LEU A 93 22.79 -18.31 -9.12
N ARG A 94 24.08 -18.14 -9.43
CA ARG A 94 24.90 -19.01 -10.30
C ARG A 94 25.28 -20.29 -9.52
N ARG A 95 25.53 -21.35 -10.27
CA ARG A 95 25.61 -22.76 -9.84
C ARG A 95 27.06 -23.26 -9.92
N GLU A 96 27.49 -24.05 -8.92
CA GLU A 96 28.62 -25.02 -8.87
C GLU A 96 28.69 -25.49 -7.39
N GLY A 97 28.86 -26.73 -6.94
CA GLY A 97 28.89 -28.10 -7.46
C GLY A 97 29.07 -29.04 -6.23
N ALA A 98 28.06 -29.89 -5.93
CA ALA A 98 28.11 -31.35 -5.78
C ALA A 98 28.97 -32.00 -4.65
N GLY A 99 28.28 -32.73 -3.76
CA GLY A 99 28.79 -33.79 -2.86
C GLY A 99 27.65 -34.43 -2.05
N ALA A 100 27.30 -35.70 -2.34
CA ALA A 100 26.22 -36.53 -1.75
C ALA A 100 26.77 -37.46 -0.64
N GLY A 101 26.05 -38.11 0.30
CA GLY A 101 24.63 -38.30 0.69
C GLY A 101 24.57 -38.55 2.23
N GLU A 102 23.49 -38.86 2.94
CA GLU A 102 22.13 -39.37 2.71
C GLU A 102 21.11 -38.72 3.69
N SER A 103 19.89 -38.44 3.18
CA SER A 103 18.54 -38.51 3.80
C SER A 103 18.33 -38.07 5.28
N SER A 104 17.58 -37.00 5.61
CA SER A 104 16.14 -36.81 5.30
C SER A 104 15.64 -35.37 5.65
N LEU A 105 14.50 -34.99 5.06
CA LEU A 105 13.67 -33.76 5.26
C LEU A 105 14.13 -32.49 4.51
N VAL A 106 13.84 -32.48 3.20
CA VAL A 106 14.01 -31.34 2.30
C VAL A 106 12.83 -30.35 2.40
N GLN A 107 13.12 -29.10 2.75
CA GLN A 107 12.26 -27.94 2.51
C GLN A 107 11.92 -27.85 1.01
N ARG A 108 10.64 -28.04 0.67
CA ARG A 108 10.13 -27.83 -0.69
C ARG A 108 9.98 -26.34 -0.96
N SER A 109 10.61 -25.84 -2.02
CA SER A 109 10.38 -24.48 -2.50
C SER A 109 8.98 -24.38 -3.14
N LEU A 110 8.35 -23.20 -3.08
CA LEU A 110 7.00 -22.94 -3.61
C LEU A 110 6.83 -23.27 -5.12
N PHE A 111 7.92 -23.45 -5.87
CA PHE A 111 7.86 -23.88 -7.27
C PHE A 111 7.55 -25.38 -7.44
N GLN A 112 7.86 -26.20 -6.45
CA GLN A 112 7.50 -27.63 -6.43
C GLN A 112 6.03 -27.85 -6.03
N ALA A 113 5.40 -26.89 -5.33
CA ALA A 113 3.97 -26.91 -5.06
C ALA A 113 3.10 -26.68 -6.32
N TRP A 114 3.71 -26.26 -7.44
CA TRP A 114 3.05 -25.97 -8.72
C TRP A 114 3.46 -26.91 -9.88
N GLY A 115 4.17 -28.02 -9.60
CA GLY A 115 4.28 -29.17 -10.53
C GLY A 115 5.01 -28.93 -11.86
N ILE A 116 6.02 -28.06 -11.91
CA ILE A 116 6.83 -27.83 -13.12
C ILE A 116 8.19 -28.51 -12.99
N GLU A 117 8.37 -29.67 -13.61
CA GLU A 117 9.69 -30.26 -13.89
C GLU A 117 10.04 -30.10 -15.37
N GLY A 118 11.26 -29.63 -15.65
CA GLY A 118 11.82 -29.53 -17.00
C GLY A 118 12.37 -30.88 -17.51
N PRO A 119 12.54 -31.05 -18.84
CA PRO A 119 12.85 -32.34 -19.43
C PRO A 119 14.30 -32.77 -19.17
N LYS A 120 14.49 -34.07 -18.84
CA LYS A 120 15.78 -34.75 -18.82
C LYS A 120 16.18 -35.20 -20.23
N ARG A 121 17.48 -35.16 -20.54
CA ARG A 121 18.12 -35.87 -21.66
C ARG A 121 19.20 -36.80 -21.14
N GLU A 122 19.36 -37.92 -21.84
CA GLU A 122 20.19 -39.10 -21.56
C GLU A 122 21.63 -38.98 -22.08
N GLY A 123 22.56 -39.70 -21.41
CA GLY A 123 23.80 -40.36 -21.93
C GLY A 123 24.95 -39.48 -22.48
N VAL A 124 26.25 -39.82 -22.48
CA VAL A 124 27.06 -41.04 -22.22
C VAL A 124 28.54 -40.57 -22.15
N GLY A 125 29.44 -41.29 -21.45
CA GLY A 125 30.83 -41.50 -21.92
C GLY A 125 31.98 -40.86 -21.11
N ALA A 126 32.95 -41.71 -20.75
CA ALA A 126 34.13 -41.46 -19.92
C ALA A 126 35.37 -40.99 -20.72
N GLU A 127 36.40 -40.55 -19.96
CA GLU A 127 37.85 -40.86 -20.09
C GLU A 127 38.78 -39.65 -19.82
N ASP A 128 39.71 -39.86 -18.87
CA ASP A 128 40.98 -39.13 -18.61
C ASP A 128 42.09 -39.75 -19.51
N PRO A 129 43.31 -39.18 -19.73
CA PRO A 129 44.18 -38.57 -18.69
C PRO A 129 45.12 -37.39 -19.11
N SER A 130 45.73 -36.80 -18.06
CA SER A 130 46.98 -36.00 -17.88
C SER A 130 48.16 -36.20 -18.89
N PRO A 131 49.25 -35.36 -18.97
CA PRO A 131 49.92 -34.60 -17.88
C PRO A 131 50.61 -33.22 -18.20
N SER A 132 51.10 -32.61 -17.10
CA SER A 132 52.07 -31.52 -16.76
C SER A 132 53.26 -31.23 -17.73
N PRO A 133 54.22 -30.26 -17.50
CA PRO A 133 54.55 -29.52 -16.26
C PRO A 133 55.20 -28.08 -16.32
N SER A 134 55.31 -27.47 -15.12
CA SER A 134 56.51 -26.82 -14.54
C SER A 134 56.77 -25.29 -14.56
N ARG A 135 57.35 -24.88 -13.41
CA ARG A 135 58.19 -23.72 -13.05
C ARG A 135 57.47 -22.43 -12.62
N SER A 136 57.90 -21.67 -11.61
CA SER A 136 58.85 -21.81 -10.49
C SER A 136 58.87 -20.48 -9.71
N GLY A 137 59.02 -20.52 -8.38
CA GLY A 137 59.50 -19.39 -7.56
C GLY A 137 58.42 -18.56 -6.84
N SER A 138 58.55 -18.03 -5.63
CA SER A 138 59.23 -18.36 -4.35
C SER A 138 59.15 -17.10 -3.49
N TRP A 139 58.79 -17.25 -2.20
CA TRP A 139 59.08 -16.36 -1.05
C TRP A 139 58.33 -15.02 -0.97
N SER A 140 57.99 -14.44 0.19
CA SER A 140 58.15 -14.79 1.61
C SER A 140 57.16 -13.93 2.42
N GLY A 141 56.80 -14.39 3.63
CA GLY A 141 55.64 -13.90 4.37
C GLY A 141 55.81 -12.63 5.20
N ARG A 142 54.71 -12.22 5.87
CA ARG A 142 54.80 -11.47 7.13
C ARG A 142 53.54 -11.61 8.00
N LYS A 143 53.82 -12.13 9.20
CA LYS A 143 53.11 -12.11 10.49
C LYS A 143 51.84 -11.23 10.63
N ARG A 144 50.80 -11.89 11.15
CA ARG A 144 49.59 -11.38 11.80
C ARG A 144 49.92 -10.47 13.00
N ARG A 145 49.13 -9.40 13.19
CA ARG A 145 49.00 -8.63 14.44
C ARG A 145 47.53 -8.51 14.84
N ARG A 146 47.27 -8.71 16.14
CA ARG A 146 45.99 -8.60 16.87
C ARG A 146 45.67 -7.12 17.21
N GLY A 147 44.37 -6.83 17.33
CA GLY A 147 43.74 -5.62 17.91
C GLY A 147 42.44 -5.34 17.13
N GLY A 148 41.27 -4.98 17.66
CA GLY A 148 40.65 -4.69 18.96
C GLY A 148 39.15 -4.39 18.63
N PRO A 149 38.20 -4.35 19.58
CA PRO A 149 36.78 -4.21 19.28
C PRO A 149 36.38 -2.75 18.96
N ASP A 150 35.20 -2.61 18.34
CA ASP A 150 34.36 -1.38 18.29
C ASP A 150 34.48 -0.42 17.10
N GLU A 151 34.12 -0.88 15.89
CA GLU A 151 33.59 0.00 14.82
C GLU A 151 32.21 -0.44 14.28
N ALA A 152 31.68 -1.60 14.72
CA ALA A 152 30.41 -2.13 14.23
C ALA A 152 29.16 -1.50 14.87
N SER A 153 29.32 -0.77 15.99
CA SER A 153 28.21 -0.13 16.73
C SER A 153 27.76 1.20 16.12
N ALA A 154 28.64 1.93 15.40
CA ALA A 154 28.33 3.26 14.90
C ALA A 154 27.51 3.28 13.58
N ALA A 155 27.58 2.22 12.77
CA ALA A 155 26.98 2.20 11.43
C ALA A 155 25.47 1.90 11.40
N ALA A 156 24.86 1.52 12.53
CA ALA A 156 23.42 1.27 12.65
C ALA A 156 22.62 2.51 13.12
N ALA A 157 23.29 3.62 13.44
CA ALA A 157 22.69 4.77 14.10
C ALA A 157 22.52 6.02 13.21
N ALA A 158 22.61 5.91 11.88
CA ALA A 158 22.62 7.08 10.99
C ALA A 158 21.62 7.04 9.82
N MET A 159 20.43 6.46 10.02
CA MET A 159 19.28 6.89 9.21
C MET A 159 18.58 8.01 9.96
N ASN A 160 18.78 9.26 9.50
CA ASN A 160 18.03 10.39 10.02
C ASN A 160 16.52 10.03 10.05
N PRO A 161 15.84 10.21 11.19
CA PRO A 161 14.41 9.98 11.28
C PRO A 161 13.70 10.76 10.17
N ARG A 162 12.86 10.10 9.39
CA ARG A 162 12.07 10.79 8.36
C ARG A 162 11.12 11.74 9.07
N THR A 163 11.22 13.02 8.77
CA THR A 163 10.30 14.02 9.32
C THR A 163 8.91 13.86 8.71
N CYS A 164 7.88 13.90 9.55
CA CYS A 164 6.48 13.85 9.10
C CYS A 164 6.14 15.13 8.31
N PRO A 165 5.68 15.03 7.06
CA PRO A 165 5.42 16.20 6.23
C PRO A 165 4.17 16.96 6.69
N PHE A 166 4.14 18.27 6.45
CA PHE A 166 3.06 19.15 6.91
C PHE A 166 1.66 18.72 6.45
N TYR A 167 1.53 18.15 5.25
CA TYR A 167 0.23 17.74 4.69
C TYR A 167 -0.32 16.45 5.32
N LYS A 168 0.39 15.84 6.28
CA LYS A 168 -0.08 14.73 7.11
C LYS A 168 -0.36 15.14 8.56
N LYS A 169 -0.11 16.39 8.92
CA LYS A 169 -0.42 16.97 10.24
C LYS A 169 -1.71 17.79 10.15
N ILE A 170 -2.52 17.77 11.20
CA ILE A 170 -3.76 18.55 11.29
C ILE A 170 -3.54 19.78 12.20
N PRO A 171 -3.45 21.00 11.65
CA PRO A 171 -3.05 22.21 12.39
C PRO A 171 -4.00 22.54 13.55
N GLY A 172 -3.45 22.89 14.72
CA GLY A 172 -4.24 23.18 15.92
C GLY A 172 -4.75 21.94 16.66
N THR A 173 -4.24 20.77 16.30
CA THR A 173 -4.54 19.49 16.97
C THR A 173 -3.25 18.66 17.10
N PRO A 174 -3.17 17.73 18.06
CA PRO A 174 -2.06 16.78 18.16
C PRO A 174 -2.23 15.57 17.22
N PHE A 175 -2.84 15.77 16.04
CA PHE A 175 -3.26 14.68 15.16
C PHE A 175 -2.44 14.58 13.88
N THR A 176 -2.26 13.35 13.43
CA THR A 176 -1.74 13.04 12.09
C THR A 176 -2.66 12.09 11.33
N VAL A 177 -2.60 12.13 10.00
CA VAL A 177 -3.33 11.22 9.11
C VAL A 177 -2.35 10.49 8.20
N ASP A 178 -2.44 9.15 8.17
CA ASP A 178 -1.63 8.26 7.35
C ASP A 178 -0.11 8.45 7.53
N ALA A 179 0.33 8.70 8.77
CA ALA A 179 1.69 9.13 9.12
C ALA A 179 2.54 8.06 9.82
N PHE A 180 2.38 6.79 9.45
CA PHE A 180 2.94 5.67 10.23
C PHE A 180 4.41 5.33 9.93
N ARG A 181 4.99 5.90 8.86
CA ARG A 181 6.38 5.63 8.42
C ARG A 181 7.44 6.55 9.03
N TYR A 182 7.05 7.42 9.94
CA TYR A 182 7.88 8.51 10.46
C TYR A 182 8.37 8.24 11.90
N GLY A 183 8.07 7.07 12.47
CA GLY A 183 8.32 6.77 13.87
C GLY A 183 7.38 7.57 14.77
N GLU A 184 7.87 7.96 15.94
CA GLU A 184 7.18 8.89 16.83
C GLU A 184 7.16 10.29 16.21
N VAL A 185 5.97 10.82 15.98
CA VAL A 185 5.82 12.19 15.48
C VAL A 185 5.71 13.12 16.68
N GLU A 186 6.68 14.02 16.82
CA GLU A 186 6.72 15.02 17.90
C GLU A 186 5.38 15.79 18.02
N GLY A 187 4.83 15.83 19.24
CA GLY A 187 3.56 16.47 19.57
C GLY A 187 2.30 15.74 19.08
N CYS A 188 2.43 14.51 18.55
CA CYS A 188 1.29 13.71 18.10
C CYS A 188 0.80 12.76 19.19
N SER A 189 -0.47 12.88 19.58
CA SER A 189 -1.13 11.98 20.54
C SER A 189 -2.19 11.07 19.90
N ALA A 190 -2.61 11.35 18.66
CA ALA A 190 -3.58 10.51 17.94
C ALA A 190 -3.20 10.35 16.45
N TYR A 191 -3.13 9.09 16.00
CA TYR A 191 -2.79 8.73 14.63
C TYR A 191 -4.02 8.22 13.92
N PHE A 192 -4.43 8.87 12.83
CA PHE A 192 -5.55 8.44 12.03
C PHE A 192 -5.07 7.62 10.82
N LEU A 193 -5.74 6.49 10.56
CA LEU A 193 -5.56 5.71 9.34
C LEU A 193 -6.84 5.79 8.50
N SER A 194 -6.76 6.40 7.33
CA SER A 194 -7.92 6.60 6.45
C SER A 194 -8.45 5.29 5.87
N HIS A 195 -7.54 4.36 5.48
CA HIS A 195 -7.88 3.07 4.90
C HIS A 195 -6.69 2.08 4.89
N PHE A 196 -6.94 0.82 4.56
CA PHE A 196 -5.94 -0.25 4.63
C PHE A 196 -5.18 -0.50 3.29
N HIS A 197 -4.57 0.54 2.71
CA HIS A 197 -3.54 0.39 1.66
C HIS A 197 -2.13 0.71 2.16
N HIS A 198 -1.13 0.02 1.60
CA HIS A 198 0.23 -0.02 2.14
C HIS A 198 0.95 1.32 2.13
N ASP A 199 0.71 2.15 1.13
CA ASP A 199 1.23 3.51 1.07
C ASP A 199 0.69 4.42 2.19
N HIS A 200 -0.46 4.08 2.78
CA HIS A 200 -1.07 4.81 3.90
C HIS A 200 -0.69 4.21 5.25
N TYR A 201 -0.86 2.89 5.44
CA TYR A 201 -0.50 2.24 6.71
C TYR A 201 1.00 1.94 6.86
N GLY A 202 1.80 2.12 5.81
CA GLY A 202 3.21 1.73 5.77
C GLY A 202 3.98 2.25 6.98
N GLY A 203 4.62 1.34 7.71
CA GLY A 203 5.24 1.59 9.01
C GLY A 203 4.51 0.89 10.17
N LEU A 204 3.19 0.70 10.08
CA LEU A 204 2.43 -0.10 11.04
C LEU A 204 2.87 -1.57 11.00
N ASN A 205 3.12 -2.11 12.19
CA ASN A 205 3.45 -3.52 12.42
C ASN A 205 3.26 -3.85 13.91
N LYS A 206 3.44 -5.11 14.30
CA LYS A 206 3.30 -5.59 15.70
C LYS A 206 4.11 -4.83 16.76
N LYS A 207 5.16 -4.10 16.39
CA LYS A 207 5.99 -3.30 17.30
C LYS A 207 5.49 -1.86 17.49
N TRP A 208 4.37 -1.48 16.85
CA TRP A 208 3.82 -0.13 16.99
C TRP A 208 3.58 0.20 18.46
N CYS A 209 4.13 1.33 18.90
CA CYS A 209 4.03 1.82 20.27
C CYS A 209 3.95 3.35 20.36
N HIS A 210 3.71 4.04 19.24
CA HIS A 210 3.80 5.51 19.18
C HIS A 210 2.51 6.24 19.57
N GLY A 211 1.40 5.51 19.77
CA GLY A 211 0.13 6.09 20.20
C GLY A 211 -1.10 5.37 19.63
N PRO A 212 -2.32 5.78 20.03
CA PRO A 212 -3.57 5.22 19.54
C PRO A 212 -3.79 5.48 18.05
N ILE A 213 -4.39 4.49 17.39
CA ILE A 213 -4.70 4.44 15.96
C ILE A 213 -6.21 4.51 15.79
N TYR A 214 -6.70 5.65 15.31
CA TYR A 214 -8.11 5.87 15.03
C TYR A 214 -8.42 5.57 13.56
N CYS A 215 -9.39 4.70 13.31
CA CYS A 215 -9.79 4.32 11.96
C CYS A 215 -11.18 3.69 11.96
N SER A 216 -11.75 3.42 10.79
CA SER A 216 -13.03 2.72 10.70
C SER A 216 -12.96 1.33 11.31
N ALA A 217 -14.09 0.80 11.79
CA ALA A 217 -14.18 -0.53 12.37
C ALA A 217 -13.62 -1.65 11.45
N LEU A 218 -13.83 -1.54 10.14
CA LEU A 218 -13.28 -2.51 9.19
C LEU A 218 -11.76 -2.37 9.04
N THR A 219 -11.24 -1.14 8.93
CA THR A 219 -9.80 -0.89 8.87
C THR A 219 -9.10 -1.38 10.15
N ALA A 220 -9.67 -1.14 11.33
CA ALA A 220 -9.17 -1.64 12.61
C ALA A 220 -9.03 -3.17 12.64
N ARG A 221 -10.04 -3.89 12.12
CA ARG A 221 -10.03 -5.35 12.00
C ARG A 221 -8.90 -5.84 11.10
N LEU A 222 -8.68 -5.17 9.97
CA LEU A 222 -7.59 -5.49 9.03
C LEU A 222 -6.22 -5.21 9.64
N VAL A 223 -6.05 -4.07 10.33
CA VAL A 223 -4.81 -3.73 11.04
C VAL A 223 -4.45 -4.80 12.07
N LYS A 224 -5.40 -5.21 12.90
CA LYS A 224 -5.20 -6.29 13.88
C LYS A 224 -4.85 -7.62 13.20
N MET A 225 -5.64 -8.04 12.22
CA MET A 225 -5.53 -9.35 11.60
C MET A 225 -4.30 -9.50 10.71
N CYS A 226 -3.97 -8.48 9.92
CA CYS A 226 -2.94 -8.54 8.88
C CYS A 226 -1.59 -8.01 9.35
N LEU A 227 -1.56 -7.05 10.28
CA LEU A 227 -0.31 -6.44 10.77
C LEU A 227 0.04 -6.83 12.21
N SER A 228 -0.88 -7.51 12.91
CA SER A 228 -0.71 -7.96 14.29
C SER A 228 -0.35 -6.83 15.26
N VAL A 229 -0.85 -5.63 15.01
CA VAL A 229 -0.73 -4.48 15.92
C VAL A 229 -1.46 -4.82 17.23
N ASN A 230 -0.87 -4.45 18.38
CA ASN A 230 -1.51 -4.65 19.67
C ASN A 230 -2.88 -3.94 19.70
N SER A 231 -3.91 -4.64 20.15
CA SER A 231 -5.29 -4.14 20.18
C SER A 231 -5.45 -2.92 21.10
N ASP A 232 -4.59 -2.75 22.10
CA ASP A 232 -4.62 -1.59 23.00
C ASP A 232 -4.36 -0.26 22.27
N TYR A 233 -3.69 -0.30 21.12
CA TYR A 233 -3.48 0.88 20.27
C TYR A 233 -4.55 1.05 19.19
N ILE A 234 -5.50 0.12 19.02
CA ILE A 234 -6.46 0.18 17.92
C ILE A 234 -7.80 0.72 18.44
N CYS A 235 -8.17 1.90 17.98
CA CYS A 235 -9.38 2.62 18.36
C CYS A 235 -10.36 2.66 17.18
N PRO A 236 -11.24 1.65 17.01
CA PRO A 236 -12.23 1.65 15.94
C PRO A 236 -13.29 2.74 16.17
N LEU A 237 -13.64 3.45 15.11
CA LEU A 237 -14.72 4.43 15.06
C LEU A 237 -15.78 3.98 14.05
N GLU A 238 -17.05 4.15 14.41
CA GLU A 238 -18.17 3.92 13.49
C GLU A 238 -18.32 5.10 12.52
N LEU A 239 -18.80 4.81 11.31
CA LEU A 239 -19.14 5.86 10.34
C LEU A 239 -20.33 6.68 10.87
N ASP A 240 -20.40 7.93 10.43
CA ASP A 240 -21.49 8.88 10.71
C ASP A 240 -21.77 9.10 12.21
N THR A 241 -20.80 8.79 13.07
CA THR A 241 -20.86 8.96 14.52
C THR A 241 -19.85 10.03 14.96
N GLU A 242 -20.28 10.98 15.80
CA GLU A 242 -19.41 11.99 16.37
C GLU A 242 -18.65 11.45 17.59
N TYR A 243 -17.32 11.58 17.58
CA TYR A 243 -16.44 11.25 18.70
C TYR A 243 -15.68 12.49 19.14
N VAL A 244 -15.45 12.66 20.44
CA VAL A 244 -14.57 13.72 20.96
C VAL A 244 -13.24 13.10 21.35
N ILE A 245 -12.17 13.51 20.67
CA ILE A 245 -10.80 13.04 20.91
C ILE A 245 -9.96 14.29 21.18
N GLU A 246 -9.27 14.38 22.31
CA GLU A 246 -8.41 15.52 22.66
C GLU A 246 -9.09 16.91 22.44
N GLY A 247 -10.39 17.02 22.77
CA GLY A 247 -11.17 18.25 22.59
C GLY A 247 -11.60 18.59 21.16
N VAL A 248 -11.34 17.69 20.19
CA VAL A 248 -11.73 17.84 18.78
C VAL A 248 -12.88 16.87 18.47
N THR A 249 -13.96 17.37 17.86
CA THR A 249 -15.00 16.45 17.36
C THR A 249 -14.58 15.85 16.03
N VAL A 250 -14.62 14.53 15.93
CA VAL A 250 -14.23 13.75 14.76
C VAL A 250 -15.41 12.91 14.27
N THR A 251 -15.62 12.89 12.95
CA THR A 251 -16.63 12.04 12.29
C THR A 251 -16.01 11.38 11.07
N LEU A 252 -16.16 10.06 10.96
CA LEU A 252 -15.76 9.31 9.77
C LEU A 252 -16.94 9.22 8.80
N LEU A 253 -16.70 9.47 7.51
CA LEU A 253 -17.71 9.35 6.45
C LEU A 253 -17.22 8.38 5.38
N GLU A 254 -18.12 7.70 4.67
CA GLU A 254 -17.74 6.77 3.60
C GLU A 254 -16.96 7.47 2.47
N ALA A 255 -15.79 6.93 2.10
CA ALA A 255 -14.90 7.50 1.09
C ALA A 255 -15.14 7.00 -0.34
N ASN A 256 -15.96 5.97 -0.52
CA ASN A 256 -16.23 5.35 -1.82
C ASN A 256 -14.93 4.96 -2.57
N HIS A 257 -13.96 4.41 -1.82
CA HIS A 257 -12.64 4.03 -2.35
C HIS A 257 -12.44 2.51 -2.28
N CYS A 258 -12.09 1.98 -1.12
CA CYS A 258 -12.01 0.55 -0.85
C CYS A 258 -12.76 0.23 0.46
N PRO A 259 -13.08 -1.04 0.75
CA PRO A 259 -13.81 -1.39 1.97
C PRO A 259 -13.15 -0.84 3.24
N GLY A 260 -13.90 -0.02 3.99
CA GLY A 260 -13.44 0.59 5.25
C GLY A 260 -12.71 1.92 5.07
N ALA A 261 -12.57 2.44 3.85
CA ALA A 261 -12.00 3.75 3.62
C ALA A 261 -12.93 4.87 4.08
N ALA A 262 -12.37 5.88 4.74
CA ALA A 262 -13.14 6.99 5.29
C ALA A 262 -12.57 8.37 4.95
N LEU A 263 -13.47 9.31 4.63
CA LEU A 263 -13.22 10.73 4.83
C LEU A 263 -13.21 10.98 6.35
N ILE A 264 -12.38 11.92 6.81
CA ILE A 264 -12.26 12.28 8.22
C ILE A 264 -12.59 13.77 8.36
N HIS A 265 -13.71 14.06 9.03
CA HIS A 265 -14.10 15.42 9.35
C HIS A 265 -13.66 15.76 10.78
N PHE A 266 -12.93 16.87 10.94
CA PHE A 266 -12.48 17.41 12.21
C PHE A 266 -13.18 18.75 12.47
N ARG A 267 -13.77 18.91 13.65
CA ARG A 267 -14.28 20.20 14.15
C ARG A 267 -13.53 20.56 15.42
N LEU A 268 -12.70 21.59 15.31
CA LEU A 268 -11.83 22.08 16.37
C LEU A 268 -12.60 22.91 17.38
N SER A 269 -12.01 23.09 18.56
CA SER A 269 -12.57 23.90 19.66
C SER A 269 -12.75 25.39 19.29
N ASP A 270 -11.93 25.91 18.36
CA ASP A 270 -12.04 27.27 17.83
C ASP A 270 -13.13 27.42 16.74
N GLY A 271 -13.88 26.35 16.46
CA GLY A 271 -14.94 26.31 15.46
C GLY A 271 -14.46 26.07 14.03
N LYS A 272 -13.15 25.94 13.77
CA LYS A 272 -12.65 25.56 12.44
C LYS A 272 -13.00 24.11 12.13
N THR A 273 -13.30 23.86 10.86
CA THR A 273 -13.63 22.54 10.35
C THR A 273 -12.69 22.14 9.23
N TYR A 274 -12.14 20.93 9.33
CA TYR A 274 -11.26 20.36 8.33
C TYR A 274 -11.84 19.05 7.80
N LEU A 275 -11.64 18.81 6.51
CA LEU A 275 -11.99 17.55 5.88
C LEU A 275 -10.73 16.94 5.27
N HIS A 276 -10.40 15.72 5.67
CA HIS A 276 -9.34 14.94 5.05
C HIS A 276 -9.95 13.79 4.27
N THR A 277 -9.76 13.76 2.94
CA THR A 277 -10.44 12.75 2.11
C THR A 277 -9.86 11.35 2.23
N GLY A 278 -8.62 11.23 2.72
CA GLY A 278 -7.85 10.01 2.45
C GLY A 278 -7.74 9.84 0.94
N ASP A 279 -7.81 8.61 0.47
CA ASP A 279 -8.10 8.31 -0.94
C ASP A 279 -9.62 8.14 -1.10
N PHE A 280 -10.20 8.76 -2.14
CA PHE A 280 -11.66 8.80 -2.31
C PHE A 280 -12.10 8.88 -3.77
N ARG A 281 -13.30 8.37 -4.05
CA ARG A 281 -14.02 8.69 -5.29
C ARG A 281 -15.26 9.50 -4.97
N ALA A 282 -15.18 10.80 -5.23
CA ALA A 282 -16.27 11.74 -5.06
C ALA A 282 -17.55 11.21 -5.72
N SER A 283 -18.64 11.28 -4.97
CA SER A 283 -19.93 10.74 -5.37
C SER A 283 -21.06 11.68 -4.95
N ARG A 284 -22.24 11.47 -5.53
CA ARG A 284 -23.44 12.24 -5.17
C ARG A 284 -23.86 12.01 -3.73
N SER A 285 -23.63 10.82 -3.15
CA SER A 285 -23.99 10.54 -1.75
C SER A 285 -23.26 11.46 -0.77
N MET A 286 -21.99 11.78 -1.04
CA MET A 286 -21.23 12.74 -0.22
C MET A 286 -21.85 14.14 -0.27
N GLN A 287 -22.35 14.56 -1.44
CA GLN A 287 -23.02 15.87 -1.60
C GLN A 287 -24.40 15.93 -0.94
N LEU A 288 -25.00 14.76 -0.68
CA LEU A 288 -26.26 14.63 0.05
C LEU A 288 -26.04 14.44 1.56
N HIS A 289 -24.79 14.25 1.99
CA HIS A 289 -24.50 13.98 3.40
C HIS A 289 -24.79 15.23 4.27
N PRO A 290 -25.63 15.13 5.32
CA PRO A 290 -26.05 16.29 6.11
C PRO A 290 -24.91 17.11 6.69
N LEU A 291 -23.85 16.45 7.17
CA LEU A 291 -22.66 17.11 7.71
C LEU A 291 -21.96 18.00 6.68
N LEU A 292 -21.86 17.55 5.42
CA LEU A 292 -21.18 18.27 4.35
C LEU A 292 -22.07 19.32 3.68
N GLN A 293 -23.40 19.18 3.76
CA GLN A 293 -24.34 20.21 3.27
C GLN A 293 -24.42 21.43 4.19
N ARG A 294 -24.40 21.20 5.51
CA ARG A 294 -24.57 22.26 6.51
C ARG A 294 -23.25 22.86 6.96
N GLY A 295 -22.18 22.07 6.93
CA GLY A 295 -20.86 22.46 7.39
C GLY A 295 -20.13 23.32 6.37
N ARG A 296 -19.66 24.49 6.81
CA ARG A 296 -18.53 25.15 6.13
C ARG A 296 -17.29 24.27 6.31
N ILE A 297 -16.40 24.18 5.33
CA ILE A 297 -15.08 23.55 5.48
C ILE A 297 -13.99 24.62 5.36
N ASN A 298 -13.17 24.79 6.39
CA ASN A 298 -12.05 25.74 6.35
C ASN A 298 -10.84 25.16 5.60
N LEU A 299 -10.51 23.89 5.81
CA LEU A 299 -9.35 23.25 5.19
C LEU A 299 -9.72 21.89 4.60
N LEU A 300 -9.45 21.70 3.33
CA LEU A 300 -9.64 20.43 2.63
C LEU A 300 -8.29 19.81 2.29
N TYR A 301 -7.99 18.65 2.87
CA TYR A 301 -6.90 17.78 2.42
C TYR A 301 -7.47 16.84 1.36
N LEU A 302 -7.02 17.01 0.12
CA LEU A 302 -7.66 16.43 -1.06
C LEU A 302 -6.76 15.38 -1.73
N ASP A 303 -7.33 14.20 -1.97
CA ASP A 303 -6.81 13.22 -2.93
C ASP A 303 -6.74 13.86 -4.32
N THR A 304 -5.52 14.04 -4.80
CA THR A 304 -5.23 14.65 -6.11
C THR A 304 -4.63 13.66 -7.09
N THR A 305 -4.87 12.37 -6.91
CA THR A 305 -4.36 11.27 -7.76
C THR A 305 -4.57 11.56 -9.24
N TYR A 306 -5.78 12.00 -9.62
CA TYR A 306 -6.16 12.31 -11.00
C TYR A 306 -6.55 13.79 -11.21
N CYS A 307 -5.88 14.71 -10.51
CA CYS A 307 -6.08 16.16 -10.70
C CYS A 307 -5.45 16.68 -12.02
N ASN A 308 -5.90 16.15 -13.16
CA ASN A 308 -5.56 16.60 -14.51
C ASN A 308 -6.73 16.33 -15.48
N PRO A 309 -7.14 17.30 -16.32
CA PRO A 309 -8.28 17.17 -17.25
C PRO A 309 -8.27 15.96 -18.18
N LYS A 310 -7.09 15.38 -18.44
CA LYS A 310 -6.96 14.16 -19.26
C LYS A 310 -7.59 12.92 -18.61
N TYR A 311 -7.78 12.94 -17.29
CA TYR A 311 -8.33 11.82 -16.53
C TYR A 311 -9.83 11.95 -16.39
N LYS A 312 -10.53 11.29 -17.32
CA LYS A 312 -11.98 11.11 -17.32
C LYS A 312 -12.25 9.63 -17.37
N PHE A 313 -12.97 9.12 -16.39
CA PHE A 313 -13.34 7.71 -16.31
C PHE A 313 -14.86 7.60 -16.37
N PRO A 314 -15.39 6.53 -16.97
CA PRO A 314 -16.81 6.25 -16.92
C PRO A 314 -17.26 5.93 -15.47
N PRO A 315 -18.57 5.96 -15.22
CA PRO A 315 -19.17 5.39 -14.04
C PRO A 315 -18.72 3.93 -13.79
N GLN A 316 -18.67 3.49 -12.54
CA GLN A 316 -18.18 2.15 -12.19
C GLN A 316 -19.10 1.05 -12.76
N GLU A 317 -20.40 1.32 -12.77
CA GLU A 317 -21.47 0.48 -13.32
C GLU A 317 -21.23 0.15 -14.80
N ASP A 318 -20.94 1.15 -15.63
CA ASP A 318 -20.66 0.95 -17.07
C ASP A 318 -19.45 0.04 -17.29
N VAL A 319 -18.41 0.17 -16.46
CA VAL A 319 -17.22 -0.68 -16.52
C VAL A 319 -17.54 -2.11 -16.09
N ILE A 320 -18.36 -2.27 -15.05
CA ILE A 320 -18.82 -3.59 -14.59
C ILE A 320 -19.62 -4.29 -15.69
N ASP A 321 -20.56 -3.60 -16.32
CA ASP A 321 -21.39 -4.14 -17.40
C ASP A 321 -20.54 -4.57 -18.62
N PHE A 322 -19.55 -3.75 -18.98
CA PHE A 322 -18.59 -4.09 -20.03
C PHE A 322 -17.79 -5.36 -19.70
N VAL A 323 -17.27 -5.46 -18.46
CA VAL A 323 -16.49 -6.61 -18.00
C VAL A 323 -17.34 -7.89 -18.02
N VAL A 324 -18.56 -7.84 -17.49
CA VAL A 324 -19.50 -8.96 -17.46
C VAL A 324 -19.86 -9.40 -18.88
N SER A 325 -20.23 -8.46 -19.75
CA SER A 325 -20.60 -8.74 -21.15
C SER A 325 -19.43 -9.34 -21.93
N THR A 326 -18.22 -8.84 -21.70
CA THR A 326 -17.00 -9.38 -22.30
C THR A 326 -16.70 -10.79 -21.82
N ALA A 327 -16.82 -11.06 -20.50
CA ALA A 327 -16.64 -12.40 -19.96
C ALA A 327 -17.62 -13.41 -20.58
N ARG A 328 -18.92 -13.07 -20.63
CA ARG A 328 -19.97 -13.89 -21.27
C ARG A 328 -19.65 -14.20 -22.73
N ARG A 329 -19.25 -13.18 -23.50
CA ARG A 329 -18.90 -13.32 -24.93
C ARG A 329 -17.73 -14.28 -25.16
N TYR A 330 -16.69 -14.22 -24.32
CA TYR A 330 -15.54 -15.13 -24.44
C TYR A 330 -15.90 -16.56 -24.03
N LEU A 331 -16.66 -16.73 -22.95
CA LEU A 331 -17.12 -18.05 -22.51
C LEU A 331 -18.05 -18.71 -23.53
N LYS A 332 -18.90 -17.93 -24.23
CA LYS A 332 -19.73 -18.44 -25.33
C LYS A 332 -18.90 -18.98 -26.50
N LYS A 333 -17.75 -18.36 -26.80
CA LYS A 333 -16.85 -18.79 -27.89
C LYS A 333 -15.92 -19.93 -27.49
N GLN A 334 -15.44 -19.91 -26.25
CA GLN A 334 -14.53 -20.90 -25.69
C GLN A 334 -14.92 -21.17 -24.23
N PRO A 335 -15.78 -22.18 -23.97
CA PRO A 335 -16.27 -22.49 -22.62
C PRO A 335 -15.16 -22.84 -21.63
N LYS A 336 -14.02 -23.35 -22.10
CA LYS A 336 -12.83 -23.63 -21.27
C LYS A 336 -11.94 -22.39 -21.09
N THR A 337 -12.51 -21.19 -21.03
CA THR A 337 -11.76 -19.96 -20.74
C THR A 337 -11.73 -19.70 -19.24
N LEU A 338 -10.53 -19.50 -18.69
CA LEU A 338 -10.34 -18.98 -17.35
C LEU A 338 -10.54 -17.46 -17.36
N ILE A 339 -11.40 -16.96 -16.48
CA ILE A 339 -11.56 -15.54 -16.19
C ILE A 339 -10.64 -15.17 -15.02
N VAL A 340 -9.80 -14.16 -15.22
CA VAL A 340 -8.92 -13.63 -14.18
C VAL A 340 -9.23 -12.15 -13.93
N VAL A 341 -9.37 -11.77 -12.67
CA VAL A 341 -9.43 -10.34 -12.27
C VAL A 341 -8.22 -10.01 -11.43
N GLY A 342 -7.47 -9.00 -11.85
CA GLY A 342 -6.37 -8.43 -11.06
C GLY A 342 -6.91 -7.52 -9.96
N ALA A 343 -6.50 -7.73 -8.72
CA ALA A 343 -6.87 -6.87 -7.59
C ALA A 343 -5.71 -6.68 -6.61
N TYR A 344 -5.82 -5.66 -5.76
CA TYR A 344 -4.93 -5.42 -4.63
C TYR A 344 -5.31 -6.32 -3.44
N SER A 345 -4.78 -6.04 -2.23
CA SER A 345 -5.18 -6.77 -1.03
C SER A 345 -6.66 -6.54 -0.68
N ILE A 346 -7.13 -5.29 -0.83
CA ILE A 346 -8.53 -4.86 -0.75
C ILE A 346 -8.81 -3.86 -1.88
N GLY A 347 -10.05 -3.75 -2.32
CA GLY A 347 -10.47 -2.93 -3.45
C GLY A 347 -10.70 -3.78 -4.71
N LYS A 348 -11.57 -3.28 -5.58
CA LYS A 348 -12.05 -3.91 -6.82
C LYS A 348 -13.02 -5.09 -6.63
N GLU A 349 -13.53 -5.29 -5.41
CA GLU A 349 -14.47 -6.38 -5.06
C GLU A 349 -15.66 -6.45 -6.02
N ASN A 350 -16.26 -5.30 -6.30
CA ASN A 350 -17.47 -5.22 -7.12
C ASN A 350 -17.25 -5.74 -8.54
N VAL A 351 -16.04 -5.66 -9.09
CA VAL A 351 -15.74 -6.17 -10.44
C VAL A 351 -15.89 -7.68 -10.50
N TYR A 352 -15.19 -8.41 -9.61
CA TYR A 352 -15.24 -9.86 -9.62
C TYR A 352 -16.52 -10.43 -8.97
N LEU A 353 -17.14 -9.69 -8.04
CA LEU A 353 -18.45 -10.03 -7.51
C LEU A 353 -19.53 -9.99 -8.59
N ALA A 354 -19.55 -8.95 -9.43
CA ALA A 354 -20.51 -8.84 -10.53
C ALA A 354 -20.33 -9.95 -11.58
N ILE A 355 -19.08 -10.30 -11.93
CA ILE A 355 -18.82 -11.46 -12.80
C ILE A 355 -19.36 -12.75 -12.17
N SER A 356 -19.08 -12.97 -10.88
CA SER A 356 -19.55 -14.16 -10.16
C SER A 356 -21.07 -14.26 -10.12
N GLN A 357 -21.76 -13.14 -9.87
CA GLN A 357 -23.23 -13.08 -9.88
C GLN A 357 -23.78 -13.34 -11.28
N ALA A 358 -23.23 -12.68 -12.29
CA ALA A 358 -23.72 -12.75 -13.66
C ALA A 358 -23.47 -14.09 -14.36
N LEU A 359 -22.46 -14.85 -13.92
CA LEU A 359 -22.10 -16.17 -14.44
C LEU A 359 -22.52 -17.31 -13.50
N GLU A 360 -23.01 -17.00 -12.30
CA GLU A 360 -23.36 -17.96 -11.26
C GLU A 360 -22.20 -18.91 -10.89
N VAL A 361 -20.99 -18.37 -10.84
CA VAL A 361 -19.77 -19.14 -10.52
C VAL A 361 -19.14 -18.67 -9.22
N PRO A 362 -18.50 -19.55 -8.43
CA PRO A 362 -17.76 -19.12 -7.25
C PRO A 362 -16.54 -18.27 -7.62
N ILE A 363 -15.95 -17.56 -6.65
CA ILE A 363 -14.76 -16.73 -6.79
C ILE A 363 -13.60 -17.46 -6.13
N TYR A 364 -12.63 -17.91 -6.91
CA TYR A 364 -11.41 -18.47 -6.35
C TYR A 364 -10.41 -17.38 -6.00
N THR A 365 -9.92 -17.39 -4.76
CA THR A 365 -8.77 -16.60 -4.32
C THR A 365 -7.84 -17.45 -3.46
N ASP A 366 -6.59 -17.00 -3.27
CA ASP A 366 -5.67 -17.63 -2.31
C ASP A 366 -6.15 -17.47 -0.86
N ALA A 367 -5.59 -18.26 0.06
CA ALA A 367 -6.01 -18.31 1.46
C ALA A 367 -5.85 -16.98 2.21
N SER A 368 -4.83 -16.18 1.87
CA SER A 368 -4.59 -14.88 2.49
C SER A 368 -5.70 -13.91 2.10
N ARG A 369 -5.98 -13.78 0.79
CA ARG A 369 -7.09 -12.95 0.31
C ARG A 369 -8.43 -13.43 0.84
N ARG A 370 -8.71 -14.75 0.87
CA ARG A 370 -10.00 -15.26 1.41
C ARG A 370 -10.23 -14.79 2.85
N ARG A 371 -9.19 -14.86 3.70
CA ARG A 371 -9.28 -14.41 5.10
C ARG A 371 -9.64 -12.93 5.19
N ILE A 372 -9.03 -12.10 4.33
CA ILE A 372 -9.35 -10.67 4.22
C ILE A 372 -10.80 -10.46 3.79
N LEU A 373 -11.24 -11.10 2.70
CA LEU A 373 -12.59 -10.90 2.17
C LEU A 373 -13.68 -11.36 3.15
N HIS A 374 -13.47 -12.46 3.89
CA HIS A 374 -14.40 -12.88 4.94
C HIS A 374 -14.48 -11.89 6.10
N SER A 375 -13.40 -11.14 6.37
CA SER A 375 -13.39 -10.14 7.44
C SER A 375 -14.27 -8.93 7.17
N PHE A 376 -14.70 -8.74 5.91
CA PHE A 376 -15.60 -7.64 5.52
C PHE A 376 -17.02 -7.83 6.07
N GLY A 377 -17.42 -9.07 6.41
CA GLY A 377 -18.78 -9.39 6.84
C GLY A 377 -19.82 -9.33 5.71
N TRP A 378 -19.39 -9.23 4.45
CA TRP A 378 -20.29 -9.17 3.30
C TRP A 378 -20.79 -10.57 2.96
N MET A 379 -22.06 -10.84 3.25
CA MET A 379 -22.65 -12.17 3.10
C MET A 379 -22.65 -12.64 1.64
N ASP A 380 -23.00 -11.77 0.69
CA ASP A 380 -23.06 -12.10 -0.73
C ASP A 380 -21.69 -12.44 -1.31
N LEU A 381 -20.65 -11.74 -0.88
CA LEU A 381 -19.27 -12.04 -1.25
C LEU A 381 -18.80 -13.34 -0.60
N SER A 382 -19.02 -13.48 0.71
CA SER A 382 -18.56 -14.63 1.49
C SER A 382 -19.11 -15.96 0.99
N LYS A 383 -20.40 -16.00 0.60
CA LYS A 383 -21.05 -17.20 0.05
C LYS A 383 -20.49 -17.63 -1.32
N ARG A 384 -19.89 -16.70 -2.05
CA ARG A 384 -19.37 -16.94 -3.41
C ARG A 384 -17.89 -17.31 -3.42
N ILE A 385 -17.14 -17.03 -2.35
CA ILE A 385 -15.72 -17.36 -2.28
C ILE A 385 -15.51 -18.87 -2.17
N CYS A 386 -14.57 -19.42 -2.94
CA CYS A 386 -14.18 -20.82 -2.86
C CYS A 386 -12.67 -21.01 -2.64
N SER A 387 -12.32 -22.14 -2.01
CA SER A 387 -10.93 -22.51 -1.73
C SER A 387 -10.28 -23.36 -2.81
N CYS A 388 -11.07 -23.93 -3.71
CA CYS A 388 -10.61 -24.86 -4.72
C CYS A 388 -10.48 -24.15 -6.08
N ASN A 389 -9.25 -24.03 -6.59
CA ASN A 389 -8.96 -23.51 -7.94
C ASN A 389 -9.51 -24.40 -9.07
N GLN A 390 -10.01 -25.60 -8.74
CA GLN A 390 -10.72 -26.49 -9.65
C GLN A 390 -12.25 -26.40 -9.49
N SER A 391 -12.79 -25.49 -8.69
CA SER A 391 -14.24 -25.34 -8.56
C SER A 391 -14.79 -24.13 -9.31
N SER A 392 -13.92 -23.25 -9.80
CA SER A 392 -14.31 -21.98 -10.40
C SER A 392 -13.57 -21.70 -11.71
N PRO A 393 -14.22 -21.10 -12.73
CA PRO A 393 -13.56 -20.44 -13.85
C PRO A 393 -13.18 -18.98 -13.56
N LEU A 394 -13.48 -18.42 -12.39
CA LEU A 394 -13.21 -17.04 -12.01
C LEU A 394 -12.17 -16.97 -10.88
N HIS A 395 -10.97 -16.50 -11.20
CA HIS A 395 -9.85 -16.41 -10.27
C HIS A 395 -9.44 -14.96 -10.02
N VAL A 396 -9.19 -14.58 -8.78
CA VAL A 396 -8.65 -13.26 -8.42
C VAL A 396 -7.18 -13.39 -8.10
N LEU A 397 -6.34 -12.68 -8.87
CA LEU A 397 -4.88 -12.71 -8.72
C LEU A 397 -4.34 -11.32 -8.32
N PRO A 398 -3.15 -11.23 -7.71
CA PRO A 398 -2.50 -9.95 -7.48
C PRO A 398 -2.38 -9.14 -8.78
N LEU A 399 -2.72 -7.86 -8.77
CA LEU A 399 -2.70 -7.04 -9.98
C LEU A 399 -1.32 -7.05 -10.69
N GLY A 400 -0.21 -7.12 -9.94
CA GLY A 400 1.14 -7.23 -10.48
C GLY A 400 1.42 -8.53 -11.27
N SER A 401 0.68 -9.61 -11.01
CA SER A 401 0.86 -10.89 -11.71
C SER A 401 0.04 -11.01 -13.00
N VAL A 402 -0.87 -10.07 -13.27
CA VAL A 402 -1.74 -10.09 -14.47
C VAL A 402 -0.99 -9.58 -15.70
N ASN A 403 -0.02 -10.35 -16.17
CA ASN A 403 0.71 -10.10 -17.41
C ASN A 403 0.81 -11.40 -18.23
N HIS A 404 1.14 -11.29 -19.52
CA HIS A 404 1.11 -12.43 -20.45
C HIS A 404 1.97 -13.62 -20.00
N GLU A 405 3.16 -13.35 -19.48
CA GLU A 405 4.09 -14.40 -19.07
C GLU A 405 3.57 -15.16 -17.84
N ASN A 406 3.18 -14.42 -16.79
CA ASN A 406 2.71 -14.99 -15.54
C ASN A 406 1.36 -15.70 -15.71
N LEU A 407 0.44 -15.15 -16.50
CA LEU A 407 -0.85 -15.79 -16.78
C LEU A 407 -0.68 -17.08 -17.61
N LYS A 408 0.26 -17.11 -18.55
CA LYS A 408 0.57 -18.33 -19.30
C LYS A 408 1.14 -19.41 -18.37
N LYS A 409 2.06 -19.05 -17.48
CA LYS A 409 2.59 -19.98 -16.45
C LYS A 409 1.47 -20.48 -15.54
N TYR A 410 0.63 -19.57 -15.07
CA TYR A 410 -0.50 -19.90 -14.20
C TYR A 410 -1.50 -20.84 -14.88
N LEU A 411 -1.86 -20.59 -16.14
CA LEU A 411 -2.69 -21.49 -16.94
C LEU A 411 -2.11 -22.90 -16.99
N GLY A 412 -0.78 -23.03 -17.14
CA GLY A 412 -0.08 -24.32 -17.15
C GLY A 412 -0.24 -25.12 -15.85
N THR A 413 -0.40 -24.46 -14.70
CA THR A 413 -0.61 -25.12 -13.40
C THR A 413 -2.00 -25.70 -13.20
N LEU A 414 -2.95 -25.41 -14.10
CA LEU A 414 -4.36 -25.80 -13.99
C LEU A 414 -4.68 -27.08 -14.79
N ASN A 415 -3.69 -27.94 -15.03
CA ASN A 415 -3.85 -29.28 -15.60
C ASN A 415 -4.72 -29.34 -16.87
N GLN A 416 -4.54 -28.39 -17.80
CA GLN A 416 -5.29 -28.30 -19.07
C GLN A 416 -6.83 -28.19 -18.94
N ARG A 417 -7.33 -27.90 -17.74
CA ARG A 417 -8.76 -27.62 -17.51
C ARG A 417 -9.25 -26.44 -18.34
N PHE A 418 -8.39 -25.42 -18.45
CA PHE A 418 -8.65 -24.22 -19.22
C PHE A 418 -7.72 -24.18 -20.44
N LEU A 419 -8.26 -23.75 -21.58
CA LEU A 419 -7.55 -23.63 -22.85
C LEU A 419 -7.14 -22.19 -23.15
N ALA A 420 -7.78 -21.22 -22.50
CA ALA A 420 -7.54 -19.80 -22.68
C ALA A 420 -7.68 -19.04 -21.36
N VAL A 421 -7.08 -17.85 -21.29
CA VAL A 421 -7.25 -16.88 -20.21
C VAL A 421 -7.81 -15.59 -20.79
N LEU A 422 -8.92 -15.13 -20.22
CA LEU A 422 -9.40 -13.76 -20.33
C LEU A 422 -9.14 -13.06 -18.98
N ALA A 423 -8.25 -12.08 -18.98
CA ALA A 423 -7.91 -11.33 -17.79
C ALA A 423 -8.37 -9.88 -17.86
N PHE A 424 -8.82 -9.34 -16.73
CA PHE A 424 -9.14 -7.94 -16.53
C PHE A 424 -8.14 -7.31 -15.56
N ARG A 425 -7.59 -6.16 -15.94
CA ARG A 425 -6.77 -5.27 -15.11
C ARG A 425 -7.59 -4.00 -14.84
N PRO A 426 -8.32 -3.93 -13.72
CA PRO A 426 -9.08 -2.74 -13.35
C PRO A 426 -8.11 -1.64 -12.90
N THR A 427 -7.91 -0.62 -13.74
CA THR A 427 -6.95 0.48 -13.51
C THR A 427 -7.50 1.79 -14.05
N GLY A 428 -7.38 2.90 -13.33
CA GLY A 428 -7.85 4.21 -13.80
C GLY A 428 -6.95 4.85 -14.88
N TRP A 429 -5.62 4.73 -14.77
CA TRP A 429 -4.67 5.60 -15.49
C TRP A 429 -4.50 5.35 -17.01
N THR A 430 -4.96 4.22 -17.53
CA THR A 430 -4.62 3.75 -18.89
C THR A 430 -5.52 4.28 -20.02
N PHE A 431 -6.49 5.14 -19.71
CA PHE A 431 -7.53 5.52 -20.67
C PHE A 431 -7.55 7.01 -20.98
N SER A 432 -7.58 7.33 -22.26
CA SER A 432 -7.86 8.67 -22.78
C SER A 432 -9.37 8.95 -22.75
N GLU A 433 -9.75 10.23 -22.82
CA GLU A 433 -11.16 10.66 -22.85
C GLU A 433 -11.99 9.94 -23.94
N ALA A 434 -11.37 9.64 -25.09
CA ALA A 434 -12.05 8.93 -26.17
C ALA A 434 -12.45 7.49 -25.80
N THR A 435 -11.64 6.79 -25.00
CA THR A 435 -11.94 5.43 -24.55
C THR A 435 -12.96 5.40 -23.40
N GLY A 436 -13.01 6.47 -22.58
CA GLY A 436 -14.01 6.60 -21.52
C GLY A 436 -15.45 6.73 -22.02
N LYS A 437 -15.67 7.31 -23.21
CA LYS A 437 -17.01 7.47 -23.81
C LYS A 437 -17.50 6.24 -24.58
N GLN A 438 -16.60 5.33 -24.94
CA GLN A 438 -16.95 4.14 -25.72
C GLN A 438 -16.08 2.95 -25.29
N LEU A 439 -16.53 2.27 -24.23
CA LEU A 439 -15.85 1.10 -23.66
C LEU A 439 -15.59 -0.02 -24.69
N ASP A 440 -16.46 -0.14 -25.70
CA ASP A 440 -16.29 -1.10 -26.80
C ASP A 440 -15.03 -0.87 -27.65
N LEU A 441 -14.43 0.33 -27.59
CA LEU A 441 -13.17 0.63 -28.27
C LEU A 441 -11.94 0.12 -27.51
N ILE A 442 -12.09 -0.39 -26.29
CA ILE A 442 -10.98 -0.96 -25.52
C ILE A 442 -10.43 -2.16 -26.27
N LYS A 443 -9.23 -2.01 -26.81
CA LYS A 443 -8.49 -3.11 -27.45
C LYS A 443 -7.73 -3.91 -26.40
N PRO A 444 -7.99 -5.22 -26.27
CA PRO A 444 -7.18 -6.05 -25.38
C PRO A 444 -5.78 -6.26 -25.94
N SER A 445 -4.86 -6.59 -25.06
CA SER A 445 -3.57 -7.17 -25.44
C SER A 445 -3.71 -8.69 -25.48
N SER A 446 -3.46 -9.30 -26.64
CA SER A 446 -3.58 -10.76 -26.82
C SER A 446 -2.24 -11.37 -27.25
N LYS A 447 -1.85 -12.48 -26.61
CA LYS A 447 -0.67 -13.28 -26.96
C LYS A 447 -0.95 -14.77 -26.75
N GLY A 448 -1.11 -15.51 -27.84
CA GLY A 448 -1.47 -16.93 -27.78
C GLY A 448 -2.83 -17.14 -27.07
N SER A 449 -2.85 -17.99 -26.05
CA SER A 449 -4.05 -18.31 -25.27
C SER A 449 -4.42 -17.25 -24.21
N VAL A 450 -3.65 -16.16 -24.07
CA VAL A 450 -3.88 -15.13 -23.06
C VAL A 450 -4.36 -13.84 -23.70
N THR A 451 -5.50 -13.34 -23.23
CA THR A 451 -6.08 -12.04 -23.58
C THR A 451 -6.22 -11.20 -22.32
N ILE A 452 -5.74 -9.95 -22.33
CA ILE A 452 -5.78 -9.04 -21.18
C ILE A 452 -6.45 -7.73 -21.58
N TYR A 453 -7.55 -7.39 -20.90
CA TYR A 453 -8.17 -6.07 -20.96
C TYR A 453 -7.66 -5.22 -19.81
N GLY A 454 -7.14 -4.03 -20.11
CA GLY A 454 -7.22 -2.94 -19.13
C GLY A 454 -8.66 -2.45 -19.10
N VAL A 455 -9.21 -2.13 -17.93
CA VAL A 455 -10.55 -1.54 -17.82
C VAL A 455 -10.54 -0.34 -16.87
N PRO A 456 -11.23 0.78 -17.19
CA PRO A 456 -11.15 2.04 -16.44
C PRO A 456 -11.94 2.03 -15.12
N TYR A 457 -11.85 0.95 -14.33
CA TYR A 457 -12.48 0.88 -13.01
C TYR A 457 -11.64 1.64 -11.98
N SER A 458 -11.96 2.92 -11.80
CA SER A 458 -11.32 3.78 -10.81
C SER A 458 -12.03 3.71 -9.45
N GLU A 459 -11.24 3.74 -8.38
CA GLU A 459 -11.70 3.99 -7.00
C GLU A 459 -11.17 5.34 -6.49
N HIS A 460 -10.63 6.15 -7.41
CA HIS A 460 -10.31 7.56 -7.16
C HIS A 460 -11.16 8.43 -8.09
N SER A 461 -11.40 9.65 -7.64
CA SER A 461 -12.11 10.67 -8.40
C SER A 461 -11.41 10.98 -9.72
N SER A 462 -12.17 11.03 -10.82
CA SER A 462 -11.81 11.71 -12.05
C SER A 462 -11.67 13.21 -11.85
N PHE A 463 -11.10 13.91 -12.83
CA PHE A 463 -10.92 15.36 -12.73
C PHE A 463 -12.25 16.12 -12.57
N THR A 464 -13.31 15.68 -13.26
CA THR A 464 -14.63 16.28 -13.16
C THR A 464 -15.30 16.00 -11.83
N GLU A 465 -15.23 14.75 -11.34
CA GLU A 465 -15.73 14.39 -9.99
C GLU A 465 -15.01 15.21 -8.89
N LEU A 466 -13.69 15.42 -9.00
CA LEU A 466 -12.93 16.30 -8.10
C LEU A 466 -13.41 17.74 -8.16
N LYS A 467 -13.55 18.30 -9.37
CA LYS A 467 -14.02 19.67 -9.57
C LYS A 467 -15.38 19.87 -8.92
N ASP A 468 -16.33 18.99 -9.20
CA ASP A 468 -17.70 19.08 -8.69
C ASP A 468 -17.73 18.97 -7.16
N PHE A 469 -16.92 18.08 -6.58
CA PHE A 469 -16.79 17.96 -5.13
C PHE A 469 -16.20 19.22 -4.47
N VAL A 470 -15.13 19.78 -5.03
CA VAL A 470 -14.52 21.01 -4.49
C VAL A 470 -15.47 22.20 -4.62
N MET A 471 -16.19 22.33 -5.74
CA MET A 471 -17.20 23.37 -5.95
C MET A 471 -18.42 23.23 -5.04
N PHE A 472 -18.75 22.00 -4.62
CA PHE A 472 -19.78 21.73 -3.63
C PHE A 472 -19.32 22.10 -2.22
N VAL A 473 -18.15 21.61 -1.79
CA VAL A 473 -17.62 21.82 -0.43
C VAL A 473 -17.19 23.27 -0.18
N ARG A 474 -16.73 23.97 -1.22
CA ARG A 474 -16.27 25.38 -1.18
C ARG A 474 -15.30 25.68 -0.03
N PRO A 475 -14.19 24.91 0.08
CA PRO A 475 -13.26 25.09 1.19
C PRO A 475 -12.53 26.45 1.10
N LEU A 476 -12.16 27.04 2.24
CA LEU A 476 -11.32 28.24 2.24
C LEU A 476 -9.91 27.97 1.71
N LYS A 477 -9.38 26.77 1.95
CA LYS A 477 -8.05 26.34 1.51
C LYS A 477 -8.04 24.87 1.15
N VAL A 478 -7.31 24.53 0.08
CA VAL A 478 -7.08 23.14 -0.35
C VAL A 478 -5.60 22.79 -0.21
N ILE A 479 -5.31 21.65 0.43
CA ILE A 479 -3.99 21.03 0.53
C ILE A 479 -4.03 19.72 -0.29
N PRO A 480 -3.27 19.62 -1.39
CA PRO A 480 -3.15 18.36 -2.12
C PRO A 480 -2.36 17.33 -1.30
N THR A 481 -2.78 16.07 -1.30
CA THR A 481 -2.06 14.97 -0.60
C THR A 481 -1.27 14.07 -1.55
N VAL A 482 -1.57 14.12 -2.86
CA VAL A 482 -0.94 13.30 -3.91
C VAL A 482 -0.30 14.20 -4.97
N ASN A 483 0.73 13.70 -5.66
CA ASN A 483 1.47 14.45 -6.70
C ASN A 483 2.15 15.74 -6.19
N VAL A 484 2.50 15.78 -4.90
CA VAL A 484 3.08 16.97 -4.24
C VAL A 484 4.60 17.11 -4.39
N GLY A 485 5.30 16.09 -4.88
CA GLY A 485 6.77 16.08 -4.95
C GLY A 485 7.37 17.04 -5.99
N ASN A 486 6.59 17.46 -7.00
CA ASN A 486 7.05 18.30 -8.10
C ASN A 486 6.39 19.69 -8.05
N ALA A 487 7.18 20.77 -8.15
CA ALA A 487 6.69 22.15 -8.08
C ALA A 487 5.68 22.48 -9.17
N ALA A 488 5.96 22.13 -10.43
CA ALA A 488 5.05 22.38 -11.55
C ALA A 488 3.72 21.63 -11.38
N SER A 489 3.73 20.40 -10.85
CA SER A 489 2.51 19.68 -10.50
C SER A 489 1.71 20.42 -9.44
N ARG A 490 2.36 20.94 -8.39
CA ARG A 490 1.69 21.73 -7.34
C ARG A 490 1.09 23.02 -7.90
N ASP A 491 1.83 23.77 -8.69
CA ASP A 491 1.37 25.04 -9.27
C ASP A 491 0.17 24.83 -10.19
N LYS A 492 0.19 23.75 -10.97
CA LYS A 492 -0.90 23.35 -11.85
C LYS A 492 -2.17 22.98 -11.07
N MET A 493 -2.04 22.17 -10.01
CA MET A 493 -3.18 21.85 -9.13
C MET A 493 -3.75 23.10 -8.46
N GLN A 494 -2.88 23.99 -7.97
CA GLN A 494 -3.30 25.26 -7.35
C GLN A 494 -4.00 26.19 -8.35
N ALA A 495 -3.60 26.20 -9.63
CA ALA A 495 -4.30 26.93 -10.67
C ALA A 495 -5.73 26.41 -10.86
N TYR A 496 -5.93 25.08 -10.90
CA TYR A 496 -7.26 24.49 -10.99
C TYR A 496 -8.12 24.83 -9.76
N PHE A 497 -7.59 24.73 -8.54
CA PHE A 497 -8.35 25.07 -7.33
C PHE A 497 -8.80 26.54 -7.33
N ARG A 498 -7.93 27.47 -7.74
CA ARG A 498 -8.32 28.88 -7.90
C ARG A 498 -9.39 29.07 -8.95
N GLU A 499 -9.34 28.34 -10.06
CA GLU A 499 -10.37 28.39 -11.10
C GLU A 499 -11.71 27.87 -10.58
N TRP A 500 -11.72 26.72 -9.91
CA TRP A 500 -12.94 26.08 -9.42
C TRP A 500 -13.63 26.90 -8.32
N LEU A 501 -12.87 27.57 -7.47
CA LEU A 501 -13.38 28.40 -6.37
C LEU A 501 -13.67 29.85 -6.76
N LYS A 502 -13.34 30.28 -7.99
CA LYS A 502 -13.70 31.61 -8.52
C LYS A 502 -15.17 31.73 -8.92
N GLY A 503 -15.81 30.62 -9.27
CA GLY A 503 -17.19 30.57 -9.75
C GLY A 503 -18.22 30.08 -8.74
N SER A 504 -17.84 29.96 -7.46
CA SER A 504 -18.65 29.35 -6.39
C SER A 504 -19.27 30.37 -5.45
#